data_AF-A0A973DW37-F1
#
_entry.id   AF-A0A973DW37-F1
#
_cell.length_a   1.000
_cell.length_b   1.000
_cell.length_c   1.000
_cell.angle_alpha   90.00
_cell.angle_beta   90.00
_cell.angle_gamma   90.00
#
_symmetry.space_group_name_H-M   'P 1'
#
loop_
_entity.id
_entity.type
_entity.pdbx_description
1 polymer ?
#
loop_
_entity_poly.entity_id
_entity_poly.type
_entity_poly.pdbx_seq_one_letter_code
_entity_poly.pdbx_strand_id
1 'polypeptide(L)' 'VDEEIMKLLDTSAVTFQCVMTKADKVKAKDQERIMAQVRAKLQSHTAAFPELIVTSSEKGDGIATLRSVIAGLV' A
#
# COMPACT_ATOMS: atom_id res chain seq x y z
N VAL A 1 16.04 1.04 0.82
CA VAL A 1 15.15 2.14 0.42
C VAL A 1 13.76 2.01 1.02
N ASP A 2 12.86 1.16 0.52
CA ASP A 2 11.47 1.10 1.03
C ASP A 2 11.38 0.78 2.54
N GLU A 3 12.11 -0.22 3.03
CA GLU A 3 12.14 -0.59 4.45
C GLU A 3 12.79 0.47 5.36
N GLU A 4 13.72 1.27 4.83
CA GLU A 4 14.35 2.35 5.59
C GLU A 4 13.39 3.53 5.75
N ILE A 5 12.60 3.84 4.70
CA ILE A 5 11.57 4.87 4.77
C ILE A 5 10.45 4.45 5.73
N MET A 6 9.99 3.19 5.67
CA MET A 6 8.99 2.68 6.60
C MET A 6 9.47 2.79 8.07
N LYS A 7 10.73 2.45 8.36
CA LYS A 7 11.33 2.63 9.70
C LYS A 7 11.42 4.10 10.13
N LEU A 8 11.71 5.00 9.20
CA LEU A 8 11.76 6.44 9.49
C LEU A 8 10.37 6.96 9.86
N LEU A 9 9.34 6.54 9.13
CA LEU A 9 7.95 6.90 9.40
C LEU A 9 7.46 6.34 10.75
N ASP A 10 7.80 5.08 11.07
CA ASP A 10 7.54 4.49 12.39
C ASP A 10 8.19 5.31 13.51
N THR A 11 9.47 5.67 13.36
CA THR A 11 10.21 6.44 14.37
C THR A 11 9.63 7.85 14.53
N SER A 12 9.09 8.41 13.44
CA SER A 12 8.47 9.74 13.42
C SER A 12 7.01 9.71 13.89
N ALA A 13 6.46 8.54 14.25
CA ALA A 13 5.06 8.32 14.58
C ALA A 13 4.08 8.85 13.51
N VAL A 14 4.50 8.83 12.24
CA VAL A 14 3.68 9.27 11.11
C VAL A 14 2.96 8.06 10.55
N THR A 15 1.64 8.04 10.69
CA THR A 15 0.80 6.99 10.11
C THR A 15 0.87 7.04 8.59
N PHE A 16 1.08 5.89 7.96
CA PHE A 16 1.15 5.79 6.50
C PHE A 16 0.33 4.62 5.98
N GLN A 17 -0.19 4.75 4.76
CA GLN A 17 -0.87 3.68 4.05
C GLN A 17 -0.12 3.33 2.78
N CYS A 18 0.05 2.03 2.54
CA CYS A 18 0.80 1.56 1.39
C CYS A 18 -0.11 1.40 0.17
N VAL A 19 0.29 2.02 -0.95
CA VAL A 19 -0.43 1.96 -2.23
C VAL A 19 0.41 1.18 -3.24
N MET A 20 -0.09 0.02 -3.65
CA MET A 20 0.54 -0.83 -4.66
C MET A 20 0.13 -0.38 -6.06
N THR A 21 1.03 0.32 -6.75
CA THR A 21 0.78 0.83 -8.12
C THR A 21 1.12 -0.20 -9.21
N LYS A 22 0.75 0.10 -10.46
CA LYS A 22 1.05 -0.70 -11.65
C LYS A 22 0.54 -2.14 -11.57
N ALA A 23 -0.63 -2.33 -10.96
CA ALA A 23 -1.25 -3.65 -10.82
C ALA A 23 -1.45 -4.37 -12.17
N ASP A 24 -1.57 -3.63 -13.26
CA ASP A 24 -1.66 -4.13 -14.63
C ASP A 24 -0.46 -4.97 -15.09
N LYS A 25 0.73 -4.75 -14.52
CA LYS A 25 1.96 -5.47 -14.89
C LYS A 25 2.16 -6.75 -14.09
N VAL A 26 1.35 -6.97 -13.06
CA VAL A 26 1.44 -8.14 -12.19
C VAL A 26 0.54 -9.24 -12.74
N LYS A 27 1.09 -10.44 -12.89
CA LYS A 27 0.29 -11.62 -13.25
C LYS A 27 -0.65 -11.93 -12.09
N ALA A 28 -1.92 -12.24 -12.37
CA ALA A 28 -2.92 -12.54 -11.33
C ALA A 28 -2.43 -13.60 -10.32
N LYS A 29 -1.70 -14.62 -10.80
CA LYS A 29 -1.10 -15.68 -9.97
C LYS A 29 -0.03 -15.18 -8.99
N ASP A 30 0.69 -14.13 -9.34
CA ASP A 30 1.73 -13.54 -8.48
C ASP A 30 1.17 -12.45 -7.57
N GLN A 31 0.03 -11.85 -7.94
CA GLN A 31 -0.56 -10.72 -7.21
C GLN A 31 -0.90 -11.08 -5.76
N GLU A 32 -1.56 -12.22 -5.53
CA GLU A 32 -1.90 -12.67 -4.17
C GLU A 32 -0.66 -12.92 -3.32
N ARG A 33 0.36 -13.57 -3.90
CA ARG A 33 1.63 -13.84 -3.22
C ARG A 33 2.33 -12.55 -2.81
N ILE A 34 2.43 -11.58 -3.73
CA ILE A 34 3.07 -10.30 -3.45
C ILE A 34 2.27 -9.53 -2.39
N MET A 35 0.93 -9.48 -2.50
CA MET A 35 0.10 -8.83 -1.50
C MET A 35 0.26 -9.47 -0.12
N ALA A 36 0.31 -10.80 -0.03
CA ALA A 36 0.53 -11.50 1.25
C ALA A 36 1.90 -11.18 1.84
N GLN A 37 2.95 -11.14 1.02
CA GLN A 37 4.30 -10.76 1.46
C GLN A 37 4.34 -9.32 1.99
N VAL A 38 3.73 -8.37 1.27
CA VAL A 38 3.70 -6.97 1.69
C VAL A 38 2.86 -6.78 2.95
N ARG A 39 1.72 -7.45 3.07
CA ARG A 39 0.90 -7.45 4.30
C ARG A 39 1.69 -7.96 5.51
N ALA A 40 2.41 -9.07 5.37
CA ALA A 40 3.23 -9.63 6.45
C ALA A 40 4.33 -8.65 6.88
N LYS A 41 4.95 -7.93 5.94
CA LYS A 41 5.93 -6.89 6.29
C LYS A 41 5.28 -5.70 6.99
N LEU A 42 4.15 -5.20 6.50
CA LEU A 42 3.44 -4.07 7.11
C LEU A 42 2.97 -4.36 8.53
N GLN A 43 2.64 -5.60 8.86
CA GLN A 43 2.28 -5.99 10.24
C GLN A 43 3.39 -5.73 11.27
N SER A 44 4.65 -5.66 10.83
CA SER A 44 5.77 -5.33 11.72
C SER A 44 5.94 -3.82 11.97
N HIS A 45 5.19 -2.98 11.23
CA HIS A 45 5.25 -1.52 11.30
C HIS A 45 3.98 -1.00 11.97
N THR A 46 4.08 -0.56 13.23
CA THR A 46 2.93 -0.11 14.01
C THR A 46 2.25 1.12 13.41
N ALA A 47 3.00 1.98 12.70
CA ALA A 47 2.44 3.17 12.04
C ALA A 47 1.79 2.86 10.69
N ALA A 48 1.88 1.62 10.20
CA ALA A 48 1.30 1.23 8.92
C ALA A 48 -0.21 0.93 9.05
N PHE A 49 -1.00 1.52 8.15
CA PHE A 49 -2.41 1.15 8.00
C PHE A 49 -2.52 -0.26 7.40
N PRO A 50 -3.36 -1.16 7.96
CA PRO A 50 -3.37 -2.57 7.59
C PRO A 50 -3.94 -2.86 6.19
N GLU A 51 -4.81 -1.98 5.67
CA GLU A 51 -5.36 -2.13 4.32
C GLU A 51 -4.38 -1.64 3.25
N LEU A 52 -4.15 -2.50 2.26
CA LEU A 52 -3.42 -2.18 1.04
C LEU A 52 -4.38 -1.69 -0.05
N ILE A 53 -4.04 -0.57 -0.68
CA ILE A 53 -4.76 -0.09 -1.86
C ILE A 53 -3.98 -0.51 -3.10
N VAL A 54 -4.62 -1.25 -3.99
CA VAL A 54 -4.01 -1.67 -5.27
C VAL A 54 -4.55 -0.79 -6.39
N THR A 55 -3.65 -0.21 -7.19
CA THR A 55 -4.02 0.70 -8.27
C THR A 55 -3.26 0.40 -9.57
N SER A 56 -3.89 0.73 -10.70
CA SER A 56 -3.24 0.83 -12.01
C SER A 56 -3.53 2.20 -12.60
N SER A 57 -2.50 3.02 -12.79
CA SER A 57 -2.67 4.33 -13.40
C SER A 57 -3.02 4.25 -14.89
N GLU A 58 -2.61 3.20 -15.59
CA GLU A 58 -2.94 3.02 -17.01
C GLU A 58 -4.37 2.54 -17.21
N LYS A 59 -4.84 1.58 -16.40
CA LYS A 59 -6.20 1.05 -16.52
C LYS A 59 -7.24 1.86 -15.73
N GLY A 60 -6.79 2.71 -14.81
CA GLY A 60 -7.65 3.44 -13.89
C GLY A 60 -8.16 2.61 -12.70
N ASP A 61 -7.74 1.34 -12.60
CA ASP A 61 -8.15 0.44 -11.53
C ASP A 61 -7.73 0.98 -10.15
N GLY A 62 -8.64 0.92 -9.18
CA GLY A 62 -8.40 1.31 -7.78
C GLY A 62 -8.22 2.81 -7.53
N ILE A 63 -8.15 3.65 -8.56
CA ILE A 63 -7.96 5.11 -8.39
C ILE A 63 -9.17 5.77 -7.71
N ALA A 64 -10.40 5.32 -8.03
CA ALA A 64 -11.60 5.82 -7.35
C ALA A 64 -11.57 5.50 -5.85
N THR A 65 -11.18 4.27 -5.49
CA THR A 65 -10.98 3.85 -4.10
C THR A 65 -9.91 4.70 -3.41
N LEU A 66 -8.76 4.90 -4.05
CA LEU A 66 -7.69 5.74 -3.51
C LEU A 66 -8.18 7.16 -3.22
N ARG A 67 -8.90 7.79 -4.15
CA ARG A 67 -9.47 9.14 -3.94
C ARG A 67 -10.48 9.17 -2.79
N SER A 68 -11.33 8.14 -2.69
CA SER A 68 -12.31 8.04 -1.61
C SER A 68 -11.63 7.90 -0.24
N VAL A 69 -10.57 7.11 -0.15
CA VAL A 69 -9.81 6.95 1.10
C VAL A 69 -9.17 8.27 1.49
N ILE A 70 -8.49 8.94 0.56
CA ILE A 70 -7.88 10.26 0.82
C ILE A 70 -8.94 11.27 1.27
N ALA A 71 -10.11 11.29 0.64
CA ALA A 71 -11.21 12.18 1.03
C ALA A 71 -11.78 11.89 2.42
N GLY A 72 -11.60 10.67 2.94
CA GLY A 72 -12.01 10.27 4.28
C GLY A 72 -10.97 10.57 5.37
N LEU A 73 -9.75 10.99 4.99
CA LEU A 73 -8.73 11.45 5.92
C LEU A 73 -9.02 12.91 6.28
N VAL A 74 -9.82 13.12 7.33
CA VAL A 74 -10.07 14.42 7.97
C VAL A 74 -9.19 14.62 9.19
#